data_AF-A0A7W1CNM0-F1
#
_entry.id   AF-A0A7W1CNM0-F1
#
_cell.length_a   1.000
_cell.length_b   1.000
_cell.length_c   1.000
_cell.angle_alpha   90.00
_cell.angle_beta   90.00
_cell.angle_gamma   90.00
#
_symmetry.space_group_name_H-M   'P 1'
#
loop_
_entity.id
_entity.type
_entity.pdbx_description
1 polymer ?
#
loop_
_entity_poly.entity_id
_entity_poly.type
_entity_poly.pdbx_seq_one_letter_code
_entity_poly.pdbx_strand_id
1 'polypeptide(L)'
;LDWDALRDHHGLEVDVMQQRFPPADHPTFASWRTATQRYQASLLRQQIETLRRLKYRPTGGFCFSWLADPAPMISASVLDHERRPKLAWAAVVEACRPVIVVTDPLPVTVTAGDRLELDVHVVSDLRVAVVDASISVTCTWRGGRRDWAYRGDIAADACTKVATLELTVPDGPGELLLGLALAGRDEDGERVEYARRSGARITPR
;
A
#
# COMPACT_ATOMS: atom_id res chain seq x y z
N LEU A 1 -14.19 -26.13 6.87
CA LEU A 1 -14.39 -25.11 7.92
C LEU A 1 -15.86 -25.13 8.28
N ASP A 2 -16.19 -25.08 9.56
CA ASP A 2 -17.57 -24.94 10.01
C ASP A 2 -17.99 -23.47 9.89
N TRP A 3 -18.65 -23.14 8.77
CA TRP A 3 -18.99 -21.76 8.44
C TRP A 3 -20.08 -21.17 9.31
N ASP A 4 -21.05 -21.99 9.71
CA ASP A 4 -22.15 -21.57 10.55
C ASP A 4 -21.63 -21.23 11.95
N ALA A 5 -20.75 -22.06 12.53
CA ALA A 5 -20.11 -21.76 13.80
C ALA A 5 -19.26 -20.48 13.74
N LEU A 6 -18.51 -20.25 12.66
CA LEU A 6 -17.70 -19.03 12.50
C LEU A 6 -18.57 -17.78 12.31
N ARG A 7 -19.71 -17.88 11.63
CA ARG A 7 -20.67 -16.78 11.52
C ARG A 7 -21.29 -16.46 12.87
N ASP A 8 -21.82 -17.49 13.54
CA ASP A 8 -22.67 -17.34 14.72
C ASP A 8 -21.86 -16.95 15.96
N HIS A 9 -20.58 -17.37 16.07
CA HIS A 9 -19.74 -17.10 17.24
C HIS A 9 -18.60 -16.11 17.00
N HIS A 10 -18.18 -15.89 15.75
CA HIS A 10 -17.04 -15.04 15.42
C HIS A 10 -17.36 -13.90 14.44
N GLY A 11 -18.63 -13.73 14.06
CA GLY A 11 -19.08 -12.61 13.23
C GLY A 11 -18.58 -12.68 11.79
N LEU A 12 -18.25 -13.88 11.29
CA LEU A 12 -17.77 -14.05 9.94
C LEU A 12 -18.84 -13.66 8.90
N GLU A 13 -18.52 -12.70 8.05
CA GLU A 13 -19.30 -12.39 6.85
C GLU A 13 -19.05 -13.46 5.77
N VAL A 14 -19.80 -14.57 5.87
CA VAL A 14 -19.62 -15.76 5.01
C VAL A 14 -19.74 -15.41 3.53
N ASP A 15 -20.76 -14.64 3.14
CA ASP A 15 -21.02 -14.32 1.73
C ASP A 15 -19.87 -13.51 1.11
N VAL A 16 -19.36 -12.51 1.83
CA VAL A 16 -18.22 -11.70 1.39
C VAL A 16 -16.97 -12.57 1.23
N MET A 17 -16.73 -13.47 2.19
CA MET A 17 -15.58 -14.37 2.15
C MET A 17 -15.71 -15.39 1.02
N GLN A 18 -16.88 -15.98 0.80
CA GLN A 18 -17.09 -16.92 -0.31
C GLN A 18 -16.96 -16.23 -1.66
N GLN A 19 -17.41 -14.98 -1.80
CA GLN A 19 -17.34 -14.26 -3.06
C GLN A 19 -15.91 -13.78 -3.38
N ARG A 20 -15.17 -13.29 -2.38
CA ARG A 20 -13.86 -12.64 -2.61
C ARG A 20 -12.66 -13.52 -2.30
N PHE A 21 -12.82 -14.47 -1.38
CA PHE A 21 -11.77 -15.38 -0.93
C PHE A 21 -12.32 -16.79 -0.73
N PRO A 22 -12.84 -17.46 -1.79
CA PRO A 22 -13.36 -18.82 -1.66
C PRO A 22 -12.26 -19.73 -1.10
N PRO A 23 -12.45 -20.43 0.04
CA PRO A 23 -11.38 -21.27 0.58
C PRO A 23 -10.99 -22.45 -0.31
N ALA A 24 -11.86 -22.84 -1.25
CA ALA A 24 -11.54 -23.85 -2.26
C ALA A 24 -10.33 -23.46 -3.13
N ASP A 25 -10.07 -22.16 -3.30
CA ASP A 25 -8.92 -21.64 -4.06
C ASP A 25 -7.60 -21.69 -3.28
N HIS A 26 -7.65 -22.18 -2.03
CA HIS A 26 -6.52 -22.18 -1.12
C HIS A 26 -6.25 -23.59 -0.58
N PRO A 27 -5.03 -24.14 -0.78
CA PRO A 27 -4.72 -25.51 -0.38
C PRO A 27 -4.74 -25.74 1.13
N THR A 28 -4.65 -24.67 1.93
CA THR A 28 -4.63 -24.75 3.40
C THR A 28 -5.37 -23.58 4.03
N PHE A 29 -5.84 -23.77 5.27
CA PHE A 29 -6.35 -22.68 6.10
C PHE A 29 -5.31 -21.56 6.29
N ALA A 30 -4.03 -21.92 6.48
CA ALA A 30 -2.95 -20.94 6.65
C ALA A 30 -2.77 -20.06 5.41
N SER A 31 -2.86 -20.63 4.19
CA SER A 31 -2.80 -19.85 2.96
C SER A 31 -4.04 -18.97 2.77
N TRP A 32 -5.23 -19.45 3.12
CA TRP A 32 -6.47 -18.66 3.07
C TRP A 32 -6.43 -17.46 4.06
N ARG A 33 -6.05 -17.71 5.31
CA ARG A 33 -5.82 -16.67 6.34
C ARG A 33 -4.80 -15.64 5.88
N THR A 34 -3.71 -16.08 5.26
CA THR A 34 -2.67 -15.18 4.76
C THR A 34 -3.18 -14.33 3.59
N ALA A 35 -3.94 -14.93 2.66
CA ALA A 35 -4.50 -14.22 1.52
C ALA A 35 -5.49 -13.13 1.94
N THR A 36 -6.42 -13.45 2.84
CA THR A 36 -7.40 -12.49 3.38
C THR A 36 -6.72 -11.34 4.13
N GLN A 37 -5.74 -11.61 4.99
CA GLN A 37 -4.99 -10.56 5.69
C GLN A 37 -4.11 -9.70 4.75
N ARG A 38 -3.51 -10.30 3.71
CA ARG A 38 -2.77 -9.54 2.68
C ARG A 38 -3.68 -8.61 1.91
N TYR A 39 -4.89 -9.05 1.57
CA TYR A 39 -5.86 -8.20 0.93
C TYR A 39 -6.27 -7.01 1.80
N GLN A 40 -6.58 -7.26 3.07
CA GLN A 40 -6.89 -6.19 4.04
C GLN A 40 -5.73 -5.17 4.11
N ALA A 41 -4.49 -5.64 4.20
CA ALA A 41 -3.31 -4.80 4.26
C ALA A 41 -3.14 -3.93 3.00
N SER A 42 -3.28 -4.53 1.82
CA SER A 42 -3.20 -3.81 0.54
C SER A 42 -4.31 -2.79 0.39
N LEU A 43 -5.55 -3.15 0.73
CA LEU A 43 -6.71 -2.27 0.65
C LEU A 43 -6.54 -1.05 1.56
N LEU A 44 -6.23 -1.27 2.85
CA LEU A 44 -6.06 -0.17 3.80
C LEU A 44 -4.91 0.74 3.39
N ARG A 45 -3.76 0.18 2.99
CA ARG A 45 -2.64 0.99 2.50
C ARG A 45 -3.05 1.86 1.31
N GLN A 46 -3.64 1.25 0.28
CA GLN A 46 -4.06 1.99 -0.92
C GLN A 46 -5.03 3.11 -0.59
N GLN A 47 -6.02 2.86 0.27
CA GLN A 47 -7.00 3.88 0.65
C GLN A 47 -6.36 5.00 1.49
N ILE A 48 -5.53 4.67 2.47
CA ILE A 48 -4.82 5.65 3.28
C ILE A 48 -3.91 6.52 2.40
N GLU A 49 -3.07 5.91 1.56
CA GLU A 49 -2.18 6.63 0.66
C GLU A 49 -2.97 7.54 -0.30
N THR A 50 -4.07 7.05 -0.86
CA THR A 50 -4.94 7.84 -1.76
C THR A 50 -5.55 9.04 -1.03
N LEU A 51 -6.13 8.84 0.15
CA LEU A 51 -6.75 9.91 0.93
C LEU A 51 -5.72 10.94 1.39
N ARG A 52 -4.51 10.50 1.75
CA ARG A 52 -3.39 11.40 2.08
C ARG A 52 -2.87 12.17 0.87
N ARG A 53 -2.91 11.61 -0.34
CA ARG A 53 -2.56 12.35 -1.58
C ARG A 53 -3.56 13.45 -1.92
N LEU A 54 -4.83 13.24 -1.63
CA LEU A 54 -5.90 14.23 -1.82
C LEU A 54 -5.87 15.38 -0.79
N LYS A 55 -4.83 15.45 0.06
CA LYS A 55 -4.66 16.38 1.18
C LYS A 55 -5.39 17.72 1.02
N TYR A 56 -6.35 17.95 1.91
CA TYR A 56 -7.23 19.13 2.02
C TYR A 56 -8.12 19.43 0.80
N ARG A 57 -8.20 18.54 -0.19
CA ARG A 57 -8.95 18.72 -1.45
C ARG A 57 -9.49 17.39 -2.01
N PRO A 58 -10.68 16.93 -1.60
CA PRO A 58 -11.57 17.46 -0.55
C PRO A 58 -11.29 16.87 0.86
N THR A 59 -10.22 16.08 1.01
CA THR A 59 -10.03 15.20 2.17
C THR A 59 -9.23 15.86 3.29
N GLY A 60 -9.83 16.02 4.48
CA GLY A 60 -9.14 16.52 5.68
C GLY A 60 -8.49 15.44 6.57
N GLY A 61 -8.74 14.16 6.28
CA GLY A 61 -8.25 13.03 7.07
C GLY A 61 -9.00 11.74 6.74
N PHE A 62 -8.75 10.69 7.51
CA PHE A 62 -9.43 9.40 7.36
C PHE A 62 -9.61 8.71 8.71
N CYS A 63 -10.59 7.82 8.77
CA CYS A 63 -10.71 6.80 9.81
C CYS A 63 -10.94 5.46 9.11
N PHE A 64 -10.29 4.41 9.59
CA PHE A 64 -10.63 3.05 9.18
C PHE A 64 -11.49 2.40 10.26
N SER A 65 -12.18 1.32 9.88
CA SER A 65 -13.34 0.83 10.59
C SER A 65 -13.08 0.44 12.06
N TRP A 66 -12.11 -0.44 12.32
CA TRP A 66 -11.83 -0.95 13.66
C TRP A 66 -10.32 -1.04 13.92
N LEU A 67 -9.89 -0.55 15.07
CA LEU A 67 -8.51 -0.69 15.51
C LEU A 67 -8.24 -2.09 16.06
N ALA A 68 -9.10 -2.58 16.96
CA ALA A 68 -8.89 -3.83 17.66
C ALA A 68 -10.19 -4.57 17.94
N ASP A 69 -10.13 -5.90 17.93
CA ASP A 69 -11.30 -6.73 18.22
C ASP A 69 -11.67 -6.70 19.72
N PRO A 70 -12.96 -6.60 20.07
CA PRO A 70 -13.40 -6.65 21.47
C PRO A 70 -13.44 -8.08 22.03
N ALA A 71 -13.48 -9.09 21.16
CA ALA A 71 -13.61 -10.51 21.47
C ALA A 71 -12.99 -11.36 20.34
N PRO A 72 -12.81 -12.68 20.49
CA PRO A 72 -12.35 -13.54 19.40
C PRO A 72 -13.29 -13.44 18.19
N MET A 73 -12.89 -12.72 17.15
CA MET A 73 -13.74 -12.38 16.01
C MET A 73 -12.96 -12.50 14.69
N ILE A 74 -13.69 -12.76 13.61
CA ILE A 74 -13.21 -12.58 12.24
C ILE A 74 -13.77 -11.26 11.74
N SER A 75 -12.92 -10.25 11.69
CA SER A 75 -13.33 -8.86 11.48
C SER A 75 -12.33 -8.09 10.59
N ALA A 76 -12.68 -6.84 10.31
CA ALA A 76 -11.82 -5.85 9.67
C ALA A 76 -10.84 -5.14 10.62
N SER A 77 -10.75 -5.52 11.91
CA SER A 77 -9.79 -4.92 12.85
C SER A 77 -8.35 -5.21 12.43
N VAL A 78 -7.42 -4.30 12.73
CA VAL A 78 -5.97 -4.50 12.44
C VAL A 78 -5.22 -5.19 13.59
N LEU A 79 -5.78 -5.16 14.79
CA LEU A 79 -5.34 -5.92 15.96
C LEU A 79 -6.43 -6.94 16.34
N ASP A 80 -6.04 -8.13 16.77
CA ASP A 80 -6.99 -9.08 17.35
C ASP A 80 -7.37 -8.73 18.81
N HIS A 81 -8.18 -9.58 19.42
CA HIS A 81 -8.69 -9.39 20.78
C HIS A 81 -7.60 -9.44 21.86
N GLU A 82 -6.48 -10.11 21.59
CA GLU A 82 -5.29 -10.16 22.45
C GLU A 82 -4.28 -9.07 22.06
N ARG A 83 -4.66 -8.15 21.17
CA ARG A 83 -3.81 -7.07 20.63
C ARG A 83 -2.62 -7.57 19.83
N ARG A 84 -2.70 -8.78 19.27
CA ARG A 84 -1.70 -9.26 18.32
C ARG A 84 -1.96 -8.62 16.94
N PRO A 85 -0.91 -8.13 16.27
CA PRO A 85 -1.05 -7.47 14.98
C PRO A 85 -1.43 -8.47 13.87
N LYS A 86 -2.44 -8.11 13.09
CA LYS A 86 -2.70 -8.69 11.76
C LYS A 86 -1.76 -8.02 10.74
N LEU A 87 -1.59 -8.61 9.55
CA LEU A 87 -0.71 -8.04 8.52
C LEU A 87 -1.03 -6.58 8.16
N ALA A 88 -2.31 -6.21 8.27
CA ALA A 88 -2.78 -4.85 8.04
C ALA A 88 -2.22 -3.82 9.03
N TRP A 89 -1.86 -4.21 10.26
CA TRP A 89 -1.27 -3.29 11.25
C TRP A 89 -0.01 -2.62 10.71
N ALA A 90 0.94 -3.40 10.22
CA ALA A 90 2.17 -2.89 9.64
C ALA A 90 1.89 -2.01 8.41
N ALA A 91 0.90 -2.38 7.59
CA ALA A 91 0.53 -1.58 6.43
C ALA A 91 -0.05 -0.21 6.81
N VAL A 92 -0.87 -0.14 7.85
CA VAL A 92 -1.39 1.12 8.40
C VAL A 92 -0.28 1.95 9.01
N VAL A 93 0.60 1.36 9.84
CA VAL A 93 1.74 2.07 10.43
C VAL A 93 2.62 2.71 9.35
N GLU A 94 2.97 1.96 8.31
CA GLU A 94 3.78 2.49 7.20
C GLU A 94 3.05 3.55 6.38
N ALA A 95 1.76 3.38 6.10
CA ALA A 95 0.97 4.36 5.37
C ALA A 95 0.71 5.64 6.18
N CYS A 96 0.82 5.58 7.51
CA CYS A 96 0.67 6.71 8.44
C CYS A 96 2.00 7.36 8.85
N ARG A 97 3.14 6.99 8.24
CA ARG A 97 4.42 7.66 8.53
C ARG A 97 4.31 9.16 8.22
N PRO A 98 4.95 10.05 9.02
CA PRO A 98 4.80 11.50 8.84
C PRO A 98 5.15 11.98 7.42
N VAL A 99 6.18 11.37 6.82
CA VAL A 99 6.55 11.59 5.42
C VAL A 99 6.53 10.28 4.67
N ILE A 100 5.82 10.23 3.54
CA ILE A 100 5.75 9.06 2.66
C ILE A 100 6.00 9.47 1.21
N VAL A 101 6.65 8.59 0.44
CA VAL A 101 6.66 8.66 -1.03
C VAL A 101 5.72 7.59 -1.59
N VAL A 102 4.82 8.01 -2.47
CA VAL A 102 3.73 7.21 -3.01
C VAL A 102 3.60 7.42 -4.51
N THR A 103 3.01 6.45 -5.19
CA THR A 103 2.62 6.57 -6.60
C THR A 103 1.10 6.60 -6.75
N ASP A 104 0.62 6.82 -7.96
CA ASP A 104 -0.67 6.23 -8.36
C ASP A 104 -0.72 4.73 -8.01
N PRO A 105 -1.89 4.22 -7.60
CA PRO A 105 -2.05 2.80 -7.32
C PRO A 105 -1.59 1.99 -8.52
N LEU A 106 -0.54 1.20 -8.33
CA LEU A 106 -0.07 0.28 -9.36
C LEU A 106 -1.17 -0.79 -9.55
N PRO A 107 -1.67 -0.99 -10.79
CA PRO A 107 -2.64 -2.04 -11.06
C PRO A 107 -2.12 -3.42 -10.63
N VAL A 108 -2.99 -4.28 -10.11
CA VAL A 108 -2.61 -5.64 -9.71
C VAL A 108 -2.12 -6.47 -10.91
N THR A 109 -2.64 -6.15 -12.09
CA THR A 109 -2.27 -6.72 -13.38
C THR A 109 -2.03 -5.61 -14.40
N VAL A 110 -0.98 -5.75 -15.21
CA VAL A 110 -0.65 -4.87 -16.33
C VAL A 110 -0.43 -5.72 -17.59
N THR A 111 -0.84 -5.21 -18.75
CA THR A 111 -0.69 -5.96 -20.01
C THR A 111 0.64 -5.65 -20.67
N ALA A 112 1.32 -6.67 -21.18
CA ALA A 112 2.57 -6.50 -21.94
C ALA A 112 2.38 -5.53 -23.13
N GLY A 113 3.33 -4.62 -23.29
CA GLY A 113 3.32 -3.59 -24.34
C GLY A 113 2.45 -2.36 -24.07
N ASP A 114 1.62 -2.35 -23.01
CA ASP A 114 0.84 -1.17 -22.64
C ASP A 114 1.74 -0.06 -22.10
N ARG A 115 1.28 1.19 -22.25
CA ARG A 115 1.89 2.36 -21.60
C ARG A 115 1.42 2.42 -20.15
N LEU A 116 2.35 2.32 -19.21
CA LEU A 116 2.12 2.53 -17.79
C LEU A 116 2.61 3.94 -17.40
N GLU A 117 1.69 4.74 -16.88
CA GLU A 117 1.98 6.06 -16.32
C GLU A 117 1.59 6.10 -14.86
N LEU A 118 2.48 6.60 -14.00
CA LEU A 118 2.23 6.71 -12.57
C LEU A 118 2.82 8.01 -12.02
N ASP A 119 1.99 8.84 -11.42
CA ASP A 119 2.46 10.04 -10.75
C ASP A 119 3.09 9.70 -9.39
N VAL A 120 4.31 10.19 -9.17
CA VAL A 120 4.99 10.10 -7.89
C VAL A 120 4.67 11.34 -7.07
N HIS A 121 4.26 11.13 -5.82
CA HIS A 121 3.99 12.19 -4.86
C HIS A 121 4.77 11.94 -3.57
N VAL A 122 5.13 13.01 -2.89
CA VAL A 122 5.55 12.97 -1.50
C VAL A 122 4.48 13.65 -0.67
N VAL A 123 4.01 12.96 0.36
CA VAL A 123 3.13 13.54 1.38
C VAL A 123 3.96 13.79 2.62
N SER A 124 3.99 15.03 3.10
CA SER A 124 4.59 15.44 4.36
C SER A 124 3.50 15.97 5.29
N ASP A 125 3.39 15.40 6.49
CA ASP A 125 2.57 15.91 7.59
C ASP A 125 3.41 16.67 8.62
N LEU A 126 4.71 16.88 8.34
CA LEU A 126 5.57 17.68 9.18
C LEU A 126 5.16 19.15 9.13
N ARG A 127 5.42 19.88 10.21
CA ARG A 127 5.17 21.34 10.30
C ARG A 127 6.30 22.19 9.70
N VAL A 128 7.40 21.54 9.35
CA VAL A 128 8.60 22.09 8.72
C VAL A 128 8.83 21.42 7.37
N ALA A 129 9.56 22.07 6.48
CA ALA A 129 9.90 21.50 5.19
C ALA A 129 10.87 20.31 5.34
N VAL A 130 10.86 19.39 4.36
CA VAL A 130 11.95 18.43 4.16
C VAL A 130 12.87 19.02 3.10
N VAL A 131 14.09 19.36 3.49
CA VAL A 131 15.09 19.98 2.62
C VAL A 131 15.96 18.93 1.96
N ASP A 132 16.41 19.23 0.75
CA ASP A 132 17.36 18.40 -0.01
C ASP A 132 16.90 16.93 -0.16
N ALA A 133 15.58 16.71 -0.21
CA ALA A 133 15.01 15.37 -0.28
C ALA A 133 15.44 14.69 -1.58
N SER A 134 15.89 13.45 -1.47
CA SER A 134 16.22 12.57 -2.57
C SER A 134 15.17 11.48 -2.68
N ILE A 135 14.61 11.32 -3.88
CA ILE A 135 13.61 10.30 -4.19
C ILE A 135 14.21 9.39 -5.26
N SER A 136 14.30 8.09 -4.97
CA SER A 136 14.66 7.08 -5.97
C SER A 136 13.49 6.16 -6.23
N VAL A 137 13.30 5.84 -7.51
CA VAL A 137 12.29 4.88 -7.96
C VAL A 137 13.00 3.82 -8.78
N THR A 138 12.77 2.55 -8.45
CA THR A 138 13.34 1.41 -9.16
C THR A 138 12.20 0.50 -9.60
N CYS A 139 12.06 0.30 -10.90
CA CYS A 139 11.16 -0.69 -11.47
C CYS A 139 11.98 -1.85 -12.01
N THR A 140 11.69 -3.08 -11.55
CA THR A 140 12.38 -4.30 -11.99
C THR A 140 11.40 -5.31 -12.54
N TRP A 141 11.83 -6.04 -13.56
CA TRP A 141 11.10 -7.16 -14.16
C TRP A 141 12.08 -8.25 -14.58
N ARG A 142 11.56 -9.35 -15.11
CA ARG A 142 12.40 -10.41 -15.64
C ARG A 142 13.25 -9.90 -16.79
N GLY A 143 14.57 -9.87 -16.60
CA GLY A 143 15.53 -9.49 -17.64
C GLY A 143 15.76 -7.98 -17.77
N GLY A 144 15.19 -7.14 -16.90
CA GLY A 144 15.43 -5.70 -16.98
C GLY A 144 15.08 -4.91 -15.73
N ARG A 145 15.54 -3.67 -15.74
CA ARG A 145 15.35 -2.69 -14.67
C ARG A 145 15.32 -1.29 -15.29
N ARG A 146 14.56 -0.39 -14.67
CA ARG A 146 14.59 1.04 -14.92
C ARG A 146 14.63 1.80 -13.61
N ASP A 147 15.45 2.83 -13.58
CA ASP A 147 15.64 3.68 -12.41
C ASP A 147 15.31 5.14 -12.74
N TRP A 148 14.75 5.83 -11.76
CA TRP A 148 14.55 7.27 -11.76
C TRP A 148 15.07 7.83 -10.44
N ALA A 149 15.58 9.06 -10.50
CA ALA A 149 16.03 9.79 -9.32
C ALA A 149 15.60 11.24 -9.43
N TYR A 150 15.13 11.79 -8.32
CA TYR A 150 14.67 13.16 -8.20
C TYR A 150 15.24 13.78 -6.93
N ARG A 151 15.44 15.09 -6.96
CA ARG A 151 15.87 15.88 -5.81
C ARG A 151 15.04 17.16 -5.74
N GLY A 152 14.72 17.58 -4.52
CA GLY A 152 14.09 18.88 -4.26
C GLY A 152 13.52 18.95 -2.85
N ASP A 153 13.11 20.15 -2.47
CA ASP A 153 12.48 20.39 -1.18
C ASP A 153 11.00 19.98 -1.20
N ILE A 154 10.51 19.51 -0.06
CA ILE A 154 9.11 19.17 0.16
C ILE A 154 8.56 20.12 1.20
N ALA A 155 7.56 20.92 0.81
CA ALA A 155 6.92 21.87 1.71
C ALA A 155 6.34 21.19 2.96
N ALA A 156 6.31 21.94 4.06
CA ALA A 156 5.59 21.57 5.27
C ALA A 156 4.11 21.30 4.96
N ASP A 157 3.54 20.30 5.63
CA ASP A 157 2.13 19.95 5.60
C ASP A 157 1.51 19.86 4.18
N ALA A 158 2.27 19.30 3.22
CA ALA A 158 1.91 19.31 1.81
C ALA A 158 1.87 17.92 1.17
N CYS A 159 1.15 17.82 0.06
CA CYS A 159 1.28 16.74 -0.91
C CYS A 159 1.88 17.34 -2.19
N THR A 160 3.11 16.94 -2.53
CA THR A 160 3.87 17.47 -3.67
C THR A 160 3.97 16.39 -4.74
N LYS A 161 3.47 16.67 -5.95
CA LYS A 161 3.77 15.85 -7.13
C LYS A 161 5.23 16.07 -7.52
N VAL A 162 6.01 15.00 -7.51
CA VAL A 162 7.45 15.00 -7.82
C VAL A 162 7.70 14.74 -9.29
N ALA A 163 6.99 13.79 -9.88
CA ALA A 163 7.18 13.37 -11.27
C ALA A 163 6.00 12.56 -11.81
N THR A 164 6.01 12.32 -13.11
CA THR A 164 5.26 11.23 -13.76
C THR A 164 6.27 10.19 -14.26
N LEU A 165 6.10 8.95 -13.83
CA LEU A 165 6.85 7.81 -14.36
C LEU A 165 6.19 7.37 -15.66
N GLU A 166 7.00 7.10 -16.68
CA GLU A 166 6.53 6.54 -17.93
C GLU A 166 7.33 5.28 -18.25
N LEU A 167 6.62 4.16 -18.43
CA LEU A 167 7.21 2.86 -18.76
C LEU A 167 6.31 2.13 -19.76
N THR A 168 6.88 1.64 -20.86
CA THR A 168 6.22 0.59 -21.65
C THR A 168 6.36 -0.73 -20.89
N VAL A 169 5.24 -1.38 -20.57
CA VAL A 169 5.23 -2.64 -19.83
C VAL A 169 6.04 -3.67 -20.62
N PRO A 170 7.07 -4.30 -20.00
CA PRO A 170 7.96 -5.24 -20.68
C PRO A 170 7.23 -6.41 -21.34
N ASP A 171 7.78 -6.87 -22.45
CA ASP A 171 7.29 -8.06 -23.14
C ASP A 171 7.54 -9.32 -22.31
N GLY A 172 6.48 -10.12 -22.13
CA GLY A 172 6.55 -11.44 -21.51
C GLY A 172 5.90 -11.52 -20.12
N PRO A 173 5.31 -12.68 -19.78
CA PRO A 173 4.64 -12.86 -18.49
C PRO A 173 5.65 -12.83 -17.34
N GLY A 174 5.26 -12.26 -16.21
CA GLY A 174 6.11 -12.17 -15.03
C GLY A 174 5.59 -11.19 -14.00
N GLU A 175 6.49 -10.70 -13.16
CA GLU A 175 6.21 -9.67 -12.16
C GLU A 175 6.92 -8.37 -12.54
N LEU A 176 6.22 -7.26 -12.36
CA LEU A 176 6.74 -5.91 -12.37
C LEU A 176 6.79 -5.44 -10.91
N LEU A 177 7.99 -5.21 -10.37
CA LEU A 177 8.17 -4.74 -9.00
C LEU A 177 8.62 -3.28 -9.01
N LEU A 178 7.91 -2.44 -8.27
CA LEU A 178 8.18 -1.00 -8.14
C LEU A 178 8.61 -0.69 -6.70
N GLY A 179 9.85 -0.28 -6.53
CA GLY A 179 10.40 0.23 -5.29
C GLY A 179 10.49 1.75 -5.31
N LEU A 180 10.13 2.40 -4.20
CA LEU A 180 10.35 3.82 -3.97
C LEU A 180 11.14 3.99 -2.68
N ALA A 181 12.05 4.94 -2.66
CA ALA A 181 12.73 5.39 -1.46
C ALA A 181 12.83 6.91 -1.44
N LEU A 182 12.67 7.47 -0.25
CA LEU A 182 12.88 8.88 0.07
C LEU A 182 13.91 8.96 1.20
N ALA A 183 14.87 9.87 1.06
CA ALA A 183 15.80 10.25 2.11
C ALA A 183 16.04 11.76 2.07
N GLY A 184 15.99 12.40 3.23
CA GLY A 184 16.24 13.84 3.39
C GLY A 184 16.39 14.21 4.86
N ARG A 185 16.33 15.50 5.15
CA ARG A 185 16.25 16.03 6.53
C ARG A 185 15.14 17.05 6.61
N ASP A 186 14.50 17.17 7.76
CA ASP A 186 13.68 18.34 8.00
C ASP A 186 14.53 19.58 8.30
N GLU A 187 13.89 20.75 8.38
CA GLU A 187 14.59 22.02 8.66
C GLU A 187 15.27 22.04 10.03
N ASP A 188 14.84 21.18 10.97
CA ASP A 188 15.46 21.02 12.28
C ASP A 188 16.66 20.04 12.25
N GLY A 189 16.93 19.42 11.10
CA GLY A 189 18.05 18.52 10.85
C GLY A 189 17.77 17.04 11.14
N GLU A 190 16.55 16.70 11.55
CA GLU A 190 16.13 15.32 11.81
C GLU A 190 16.04 14.52 10.52
N ARG A 191 16.44 13.25 10.59
CA ARG A 191 16.51 12.39 9.41
C ARG A 191 15.11 11.94 9.00
N VAL A 192 14.75 12.19 7.74
CA VAL A 192 13.49 11.74 7.16
C VAL A 192 13.77 10.64 6.15
N GLU A 193 13.24 9.45 6.40
CA GLU A 193 13.36 8.31 5.51
C GLU A 193 12.07 7.51 5.38
N TYR A 194 11.87 7.05 4.15
CA TYR A 194 10.75 6.18 3.82
C TYR A 194 11.12 5.27 2.64
N ALA A 195 10.66 4.03 2.66
CA ALA A 195 10.78 3.14 1.52
C ALA A 195 9.55 2.25 1.40
N ARG A 196 9.10 2.01 0.18
CA ARG A 196 8.01 1.08 -0.10
C ARG A 196 8.27 0.25 -1.35
N ARG A 197 7.55 -0.86 -1.44
CA ARG A 197 7.52 -1.72 -2.61
C ARG A 197 6.08 -2.10 -2.94
N SER A 198 5.79 -2.19 -4.22
CA SER A 198 4.55 -2.73 -4.78
C SER A 198 4.87 -3.61 -5.97
N GLY A 199 3.93 -4.48 -6.34
CA GLY A 199 4.10 -5.37 -7.49
C GLY A 199 2.82 -5.47 -8.32
N ALA A 200 3.00 -5.73 -9.61
CA ALA A 200 1.95 -6.06 -10.56
C ALA A 200 2.33 -7.33 -11.31
N ARG A 201 1.34 -8.12 -11.71
CA ARG A 201 1.55 -9.24 -12.63
C ARG A 201 1.47 -8.74 -14.06
N ILE A 202 2.47 -9.08 -14.88
CA ILE A 202 2.44 -8.84 -16.32
C ILE A 202 1.66 -9.97 -16.98
N THR A 203 0.56 -9.62 -17.66
CA THR A 203 -0.23 -10.54 -18.48
C THR A 203 0.10 -10.39 -19.95
N PRO A 204 0.05 -11.48 -20.74
CA PRO A 204 0.12 -11.38 -22.19
C PRO A 204 -0.98 -10.47 -22.74
N ARG A 205 -0.73 -9.90 -23.93
CA ARG A 205 -1.73 -9.16 -24.69
C ARG A 205 -2.77 -10.09 -25.33
#